data_AF-A0A8H9I3J9-F1
#
_entry.id   AF-A0A8H9I3J9-F1
#
_cell.length_a   1.000
_cell.length_b   1.000
_cell.length_c   1.000
_cell.angle_alpha   90.00
_cell.angle_beta   90.00
_cell.angle_gamma   90.00
#
_symmetry.space_group_name_H-M   'P 1'
#
loop_
_entity.id
_entity.type
_entity.pdbx_description
1 polymer ?
#
loop_
_entity_poly.entity_id
_entity_poly.type
_entity_poly.pdbx_seq_one_letter_code
_entity_poly.pdbx_strand_id
1 'polypeptide(L)'
;MAKSSPVTLLLVAVGGVAVGYFAAQSLSQTPSTPDTVEVLDEVASDSGSRFEGLETLALGERGRGEITSANELNGNDGSRFTRYVIQLDEDALVEVSLRGALQGIVALYDDQLELLSSADTVRYRVKESGDYMVVVSGANAQSYGPFSVEARTIELSDSDTLAVGTPMDSWLESTPREVTLTVEEAGMYQIEMRADEFDAYLELRGPNGYYREDDDSAGNLNARIADFLEPGDYTVTARSAFGDGSGLFTLAAEPRELPGDGDLRNDGAIQSGESLNGWFSGQPLSYELEIEEAGMYQIEMNSSDVDAYLVLEGANGYYREDDDSAGNLDARIADFLAPGSYQITARTAYGTDSGLFTLSVATRELPEDVELRNEGELTPDETINGWYSGEPLTYQLTLTESSRVTLAMNSTDFDTYLELYGEGVSYSDDDGGQGTNALLEQALLPGTYTVSARGFSASGSGMFELEVSAEPTEMQPDT
;
A
#
# COMPACT_ATOMS: atom_id res chain seq x y z
N MET A 1 -13.73 -30.04 13.17
CA MET A 1 -14.78 -29.73 14.17
C MET A 1 -14.49 -28.37 14.77
N ALA A 2 -15.24 -27.35 14.38
CA ALA A 2 -15.44 -26.11 15.13
C ALA A 2 -16.72 -25.48 14.58
N LYS A 3 -17.63 -25.13 15.50
CA LYS A 3 -19.03 -24.80 15.21
C LYS A 3 -19.18 -23.31 14.93
N SER A 4 -19.92 -22.98 13.87
CA SER A 4 -20.48 -21.66 13.59
C SER A 4 -21.53 -21.27 14.65
N SER A 5 -21.49 -20.03 15.12
CA SER A 5 -22.53 -19.42 15.96
C SER A 5 -23.20 -18.28 15.19
N PRO A 6 -24.54 -18.22 15.06
CA PRO A 6 -25.23 -17.08 14.48
C PRO A 6 -25.64 -16.08 15.57
N VAL A 7 -25.47 -14.79 15.28
CA VAL A 7 -25.97 -13.69 16.12
C VAL A 7 -27.44 -13.44 15.80
N THR A 8 -28.27 -13.53 16.84
CA THR A 8 -29.71 -13.31 16.82
C THR A 8 -30.04 -11.82 16.93
N LEU A 9 -30.84 -11.31 16.00
CA LEU A 9 -31.42 -9.97 16.02
C LEU A 9 -32.57 -9.90 17.04
N LEU A 10 -32.52 -8.94 17.97
CA LEU A 10 -33.52 -8.77 19.04
C LEU A 10 -34.44 -7.59 18.70
N LEU A 11 -35.65 -7.90 18.24
CA LEU A 11 -36.75 -6.94 18.03
C LEU A 11 -37.45 -6.65 19.37
N VAL A 12 -37.39 -5.40 19.83
CA VAL A 12 -38.20 -4.92 20.96
C VAL A 12 -39.41 -4.15 20.42
N ALA A 13 -40.57 -4.80 20.47
CA ALA A 13 -41.87 -4.16 20.29
C ALA A 13 -42.44 -3.81 21.67
N VAL A 14 -42.82 -2.54 21.88
CA VAL A 14 -43.68 -2.12 23.00
C VAL A 14 -44.91 -1.46 22.41
N GLY A 15 -46.05 -2.14 22.53
CA GLY A 15 -47.36 -1.63 22.20
C GLY A 15 -47.98 -0.82 23.33
N GLY A 16 -48.88 0.10 22.97
CA GLY A 16 -49.76 0.83 23.88
C GLY A 16 -51.01 1.29 23.14
N VAL A 17 -52.12 0.55 23.34
CA VAL A 17 -53.45 0.82 22.78
C VAL A 17 -54.16 1.87 23.64
N ALA A 18 -54.81 2.86 23.01
CA ALA A 18 -55.86 3.66 23.63
C ALA A 18 -57.07 3.74 22.68
N VAL A 19 -58.20 3.23 23.17
CA VAL A 19 -59.51 3.15 22.51
C VAL A 19 -60.24 4.48 22.70
N GLY A 20 -60.79 5.04 21.62
CA GLY A 20 -61.69 6.19 21.66
C GLY A 20 -62.82 6.02 20.63
N TYR A 21 -63.99 5.62 21.11
CA TYR A 21 -65.23 5.41 20.35
C TYR A 21 -66.12 6.64 20.54
N PHE A 22 -66.48 7.37 19.47
CA PHE A 22 -67.67 8.24 19.49
C PHE A 22 -68.40 8.27 18.13
N ALA A 23 -69.55 7.60 18.17
CA ALA A 23 -70.81 7.77 17.45
C ALA A 23 -70.89 8.76 16.27
N ALA A 24 -71.24 8.21 15.11
CA ALA A 24 -71.90 8.94 14.03
C ALA A 24 -73.38 9.20 14.39
N GLN A 25 -73.85 10.43 14.13
CA GLN A 25 -75.26 10.67 13.85
C GLN A 25 -75.40 11.41 12.52
N SER A 26 -76.20 10.83 11.64
CA SER A 26 -76.69 11.42 10.41
C SER A 26 -77.91 12.28 10.71
N LEU A 27 -77.96 13.48 10.13
CA LEU A 27 -79.20 14.24 9.97
C LEU A 27 -79.27 14.81 8.54
N SER A 28 -80.49 14.78 8.03
CA SER A 28 -80.89 14.81 6.63
C SER A 28 -80.85 16.19 5.97
N GLN A 29 -80.63 16.19 4.64
CA GLN A 29 -80.89 17.29 3.69
C GLN A 29 -82.39 17.66 3.66
N THR A 30 -82.85 18.87 3.32
CA THR A 30 -82.90 19.55 1.99
C THR A 30 -83.63 20.92 2.16
N PRO A 31 -83.84 21.78 1.14
CA PRO A 31 -82.95 22.39 0.13
C PRO A 31 -83.06 23.95 0.07
N SER A 32 -82.14 24.63 -0.59
CA SER A 32 -82.46 25.82 -1.40
C SER A 32 -81.53 25.88 -2.62
N THR A 33 -82.13 26.09 -3.78
CA THR A 33 -81.52 26.11 -5.13
C THR A 33 -81.16 27.55 -5.53
N PRO A 34 -80.50 27.81 -6.68
CA PRO A 34 -79.07 28.11 -6.78
C PRO A 34 -78.81 29.55 -7.27
N ASP A 35 -77.63 30.10 -7.00
CA ASP A 35 -77.10 31.17 -7.84
C ASP A 35 -75.68 30.82 -8.25
N THR A 36 -75.53 30.73 -9.57
CA THR A 36 -74.29 30.57 -10.32
C THR A 36 -73.34 31.70 -9.98
N VAL A 37 -72.12 31.37 -9.53
CA VAL A 37 -70.97 32.27 -9.64
C VAL A 37 -69.81 31.46 -10.18
N GLU A 38 -69.18 32.03 -11.19
CA GLU A 38 -68.22 31.46 -12.11
C GLU A 38 -67.01 30.83 -11.40
N VAL A 39 -66.63 29.65 -11.90
CA VAL A 39 -65.31 29.07 -11.68
C VAL A 39 -64.33 29.90 -12.51
N LEU A 40 -63.49 30.67 -11.83
CA LEU A 40 -62.30 31.24 -12.43
C LEU A 40 -61.26 30.12 -12.52
N ASP A 41 -61.25 29.43 -13.66
CA ASP A 41 -60.07 28.76 -14.17
C ASP A 41 -59.09 29.84 -14.65
N GLU A 42 -58.14 30.21 -13.80
CA GLU A 42 -56.89 30.86 -14.22
C GLU A 42 -55.84 30.67 -13.12
N VAL A 43 -55.08 29.58 -13.20
CA VAL A 43 -53.69 29.58 -12.72
C VAL A 43 -52.83 29.36 -13.94
N ALA A 44 -52.66 30.44 -14.69
CA ALA A 44 -51.61 30.55 -15.68
C ALA A 44 -50.26 30.38 -14.96
N SER A 45 -49.34 29.71 -15.63
CA SER A 45 -47.91 29.63 -15.30
C SER A 45 -47.32 31.04 -15.14
N ASP A 46 -47.24 31.51 -13.91
CA ASP A 46 -46.56 32.75 -13.54
C ASP A 46 -45.17 32.41 -12.99
N SER A 47 -44.25 32.04 -13.89
CA SER A 47 -42.82 32.02 -13.62
C SER A 47 -42.20 33.43 -13.69
N GLY A 48 -42.96 34.45 -14.12
CA GLY A 48 -42.48 35.82 -14.30
C GLY A 48 -42.47 36.67 -13.02
N SER A 49 -43.34 36.42 -12.04
CA SER A 49 -43.46 37.30 -10.86
C SER A 49 -42.52 36.99 -9.69
N ARG A 50 -41.97 35.77 -9.59
CA ARG A 50 -41.20 35.35 -8.39
C ARG A 50 -39.79 35.94 -8.33
N PHE A 51 -39.22 36.25 -9.48
CA PHE A 51 -37.88 36.82 -9.63
C PHE A 51 -37.92 38.31 -10.02
N GLU A 52 -39.12 38.91 -10.08
CA GLU A 52 -39.32 40.28 -10.54
C GLU A 52 -38.66 41.29 -9.59
N GLY A 53 -37.79 42.14 -10.14
CA GLY A 53 -37.09 43.18 -9.39
C GLY A 53 -35.80 42.74 -8.69
N LEU A 54 -35.40 41.47 -8.82
CA LEU A 54 -34.10 41.00 -8.34
C LEU A 54 -32.96 41.41 -9.29
N GLU A 55 -31.79 41.66 -8.71
CA GLU A 55 -30.57 41.87 -9.49
C GLU A 55 -30.10 40.52 -10.10
N THR A 56 -29.62 40.56 -11.34
CA THR A 56 -29.08 39.37 -12.01
C THR A 56 -27.62 39.13 -11.62
N LEU A 57 -27.30 37.90 -11.23
CA LEU A 57 -25.93 37.42 -11.07
C LEU A 57 -25.52 36.67 -12.35
N ALA A 58 -24.60 37.23 -13.12
CA ALA A 58 -24.10 36.58 -14.33
C ALA A 58 -23.00 35.56 -14.03
N LEU A 59 -23.02 34.41 -14.72
CA LEU A 59 -21.96 33.41 -14.66
C LEU A 59 -20.63 34.00 -15.16
N GLY A 60 -19.55 33.73 -14.43
CA GLY A 60 -18.21 34.26 -14.69
C GLY A 60 -18.00 35.71 -14.25
N GLU A 61 -19.03 36.38 -13.72
CA GLU A 61 -18.93 37.73 -13.19
C GLU A 61 -18.97 37.76 -11.66
N ARG A 62 -18.27 38.75 -11.09
CA ARG A 62 -18.25 38.98 -9.65
C ARG A 62 -19.27 40.04 -9.28
N GLY A 63 -20.35 39.62 -8.61
CA GLY A 63 -21.26 40.50 -7.90
C GLY A 63 -20.62 41.07 -6.63
N ARG A 64 -20.88 42.33 -6.32
CA ARG A 64 -20.43 42.97 -5.07
C ARG A 64 -21.62 43.55 -4.36
N GLY A 65 -21.67 43.40 -3.05
CA GLY A 65 -22.74 43.94 -2.22
C GLY A 65 -22.27 44.18 -0.80
N GLU A 66 -23.20 44.68 0.02
CA GLU A 66 -22.99 44.87 1.45
C GLU A 66 -24.26 44.49 2.19
N ILE A 67 -24.13 43.68 3.23
CA ILE A 67 -25.22 43.41 4.15
C ILE A 67 -25.22 44.48 5.23
N THR A 68 -26.32 45.24 5.31
CA THR A 68 -26.53 46.35 6.24
C THR A 68 -27.82 46.17 7.04
N SER A 69 -28.07 47.05 8.00
CA SER A 69 -29.33 47.05 8.76
C SER A 69 -30.56 47.37 7.93
N ALA A 70 -30.39 47.87 6.69
CA ALA A 70 -31.49 48.17 5.77
C ALA A 70 -31.96 46.94 4.98
N ASN A 71 -31.16 45.88 4.92
CA ASN A 71 -31.52 44.63 4.24
C ASN A 71 -32.66 43.90 4.94
N GLU A 72 -33.34 43.02 4.20
CA GLU A 72 -34.45 42.21 4.72
C GLU A 72 -34.01 41.38 5.92
N LEU A 73 -34.92 41.21 6.89
CA LEU A 73 -34.69 40.40 8.10
C LEU A 73 -35.07 38.94 7.84
N ASN A 74 -34.16 38.01 8.11
CA ASN A 74 -34.53 36.62 8.29
C ASN A 74 -35.21 36.44 9.65
N GLY A 75 -36.50 36.11 9.64
CA GLY A 75 -37.30 35.96 10.85
C GLY A 75 -36.92 34.76 11.74
N ASN A 76 -36.14 33.81 11.23
CA ASN A 76 -35.73 32.61 11.96
C ASN A 76 -34.56 32.86 12.92
N ASP A 77 -33.51 33.53 12.43
CA ASP A 77 -32.23 33.71 13.15
C ASP A 77 -31.84 35.19 13.34
N GLY A 78 -32.65 36.12 12.81
CA GLY A 78 -32.42 37.55 12.87
C GLY A 78 -31.33 38.08 11.93
N SER A 79 -30.73 37.23 11.09
CA SER A 79 -29.76 37.62 10.07
C SER A 79 -30.37 38.54 9.01
N ARG A 80 -29.51 39.12 8.17
CA ARG A 80 -29.90 39.95 7.05
C ARG A 80 -29.43 39.34 5.75
N PHE A 81 -30.22 39.49 4.69
CA PHE A 81 -29.90 38.89 3.40
C PHE A 81 -30.23 39.82 2.23
N THR A 82 -29.68 39.46 1.07
CA THR A 82 -30.07 39.98 -0.23
C THR A 82 -30.23 38.83 -1.23
N ARG A 83 -30.98 39.05 -2.30
CA ARG A 83 -31.35 38.04 -3.28
C ARG A 83 -30.89 38.45 -4.68
N TYR A 84 -30.45 37.46 -5.45
CA TYR A 84 -30.12 37.58 -6.85
C TYR A 84 -30.87 36.50 -7.63
N VAL A 85 -31.14 36.77 -8.91
CA VAL A 85 -31.57 35.75 -9.87
C VAL A 85 -30.36 35.33 -10.72
N ILE A 86 -30.24 34.03 -10.98
CA ILE A 86 -29.22 33.47 -11.87
C ILE A 86 -29.88 32.52 -12.85
N GLN A 87 -29.55 32.62 -14.12
CA GLN A 87 -30.04 31.70 -15.14
C GLN A 87 -29.04 30.55 -15.31
N LEU A 88 -29.51 29.32 -15.14
CA LEU A 88 -28.69 28.12 -15.21
C LEU A 88 -29.21 27.16 -16.28
N ASP A 89 -28.30 26.49 -16.96
CA ASP A 89 -28.61 25.47 -17.97
C ASP A 89 -28.58 24.07 -17.34
N GLU A 90 -29.47 23.18 -17.79
CA GLU A 90 -29.51 21.76 -17.44
C GLU A 90 -28.13 21.10 -17.60
N ASP A 91 -27.81 20.17 -16.70
CA ASP A 91 -26.55 19.44 -16.59
C ASP A 91 -25.30 20.25 -16.24
N ALA A 92 -25.37 21.59 -16.21
CA ALA A 92 -24.25 22.40 -15.77
C ALA A 92 -23.93 22.14 -14.29
N LEU A 93 -22.65 21.96 -13.97
CA LEU A 93 -22.19 22.06 -12.59
C LEU A 93 -21.85 23.52 -12.29
N VAL A 94 -22.56 24.11 -11.34
CA VAL A 94 -22.41 25.52 -10.97
C VAL A 94 -21.83 25.62 -9.57
N GLU A 95 -20.81 26.46 -9.41
CA GLU A 95 -20.26 26.86 -8.13
C GLU A 95 -20.61 28.31 -7.85
N VAL A 96 -21.25 28.58 -6.71
CA VAL A 96 -21.51 29.92 -6.20
C VAL A 96 -20.74 30.10 -4.90
N SER A 97 -19.78 31.02 -4.90
CA SER A 97 -18.88 31.25 -3.76
C SER A 97 -19.07 32.64 -3.16
N LEU A 98 -19.10 32.70 -1.83
CA LEU A 98 -19.11 33.93 -1.05
C LEU A 98 -17.70 34.26 -0.57
N ARG A 99 -17.27 35.49 -0.83
CA ARG A 99 -15.99 36.03 -0.32
C ARG A 99 -16.19 37.41 0.26
N GLY A 100 -15.22 37.87 1.04
CA GLY A 100 -15.20 39.22 1.61
C GLY A 100 -15.18 39.23 3.13
N ALA A 101 -15.53 40.37 3.72
CA ALA A 101 -15.50 40.55 5.17
C ALA A 101 -16.78 40.07 5.86
N LEU A 102 -17.86 39.88 5.09
CA LEU A 102 -19.11 39.33 5.59
C LEU A 102 -18.89 37.90 6.09
N GLN A 103 -19.18 37.66 7.38
CA GLN A 103 -19.36 36.32 7.92
C GLN A 103 -20.76 35.84 7.55
N GLY A 104 -20.88 35.07 6.47
CA GLY A 104 -22.17 34.72 5.88
C GLY A 104 -22.12 33.42 5.09
N ILE A 105 -23.26 33.12 4.46
CA ILE A 105 -23.46 31.98 3.58
C ILE A 105 -24.17 32.42 2.30
N VAL A 106 -24.05 31.58 1.27
CA VAL A 106 -24.90 31.57 0.09
C VAL A 106 -25.88 30.41 0.22
N ALA A 107 -27.14 30.65 -0.13
CA ALA A 107 -28.14 29.61 -0.32
C ALA A 107 -28.67 29.67 -1.76
N LEU A 108 -28.79 28.51 -2.39
CA LEU A 108 -29.33 28.34 -3.74
C LEU A 108 -30.72 27.70 -3.66
N TYR A 109 -31.67 28.30 -4.35
CA TYR A 109 -33.04 27.79 -4.47
C TYR A 109 -33.41 27.61 -5.94
N ASP A 110 -34.26 26.63 -6.21
CA ASP A 110 -34.88 26.44 -7.53
C ASP A 110 -36.00 27.47 -7.82
N ASP A 111 -36.67 27.30 -8.96
CA ASP A 111 -37.77 28.15 -9.41
C ASP A 111 -39.10 27.93 -8.66
N GLN A 112 -39.19 26.85 -7.88
CA GLN A 112 -40.25 26.62 -6.88
C GLN A 112 -39.90 27.17 -5.49
N LEU A 113 -38.72 27.78 -5.32
CA LEU A 113 -38.18 28.29 -4.06
C LEU A 113 -37.90 27.18 -3.04
N GLU A 114 -37.64 25.94 -3.48
CA GLU A 114 -37.11 24.89 -2.61
C GLU A 114 -35.61 25.10 -2.41
N LEU A 115 -35.14 24.93 -1.17
CA LEU A 115 -33.72 25.09 -0.85
C LEU A 115 -32.95 23.88 -1.38
N LEU A 116 -32.02 24.13 -2.30
CA LEU A 116 -31.17 23.10 -2.89
C LEU A 116 -29.93 22.84 -2.03
N SER A 117 -29.24 23.92 -1.65
CA SER A 117 -28.02 23.85 -0.83
C SER A 117 -27.69 25.21 -0.20
N SER A 118 -26.95 25.19 0.90
CA SER A 118 -26.47 26.40 1.55
C SER A 118 -25.12 26.20 2.25
N ALA A 119 -24.15 27.03 1.90
CA ALA A 119 -22.79 27.01 2.45
C ALA A 119 -22.08 28.33 2.09
N ASP A 120 -20.84 28.53 2.53
CA ASP A 120 -19.98 29.61 2.03
C ASP A 120 -19.59 29.42 0.55
N THR A 121 -19.50 28.17 0.09
CA THR A 121 -19.45 27.78 -1.32
C THR A 121 -20.48 26.70 -1.59
N VAL A 122 -21.41 26.96 -2.51
CA VAL A 122 -22.42 25.99 -2.96
C VAL A 122 -22.02 25.46 -4.32
N ARG A 123 -21.98 24.13 -4.46
CA ARG A 123 -21.91 23.45 -5.76
C ARG A 123 -23.22 22.72 -6.00
N TYR A 124 -23.74 22.81 -7.21
CA TYR A 124 -24.98 22.16 -7.59
C TYR A 124 -24.97 21.75 -9.06
N ARG A 125 -25.30 20.47 -9.31
CA ARG A 125 -25.51 19.96 -10.66
C ARG A 125 -26.95 20.20 -11.06
N VAL A 126 -27.14 21.11 -12.00
CA VAL A 126 -28.44 21.64 -12.43
C VAL A 126 -29.26 20.52 -13.07
N LYS A 127 -30.49 20.32 -12.58
CA LYS A 127 -31.40 19.25 -13.05
C LYS A 127 -32.35 19.71 -14.14
N GLU A 128 -32.66 21.01 -14.20
CA GLU A 128 -33.51 21.61 -15.23
C GLU A 128 -33.04 23.04 -15.52
N SER A 129 -33.04 23.43 -16.79
CA SER A 129 -32.70 24.80 -17.19
C SER A 129 -33.75 25.78 -16.68
N GLY A 130 -33.32 26.91 -16.10
CA GLY A 130 -34.26 27.90 -15.60
C GLY A 130 -33.63 29.02 -14.79
N ASP A 131 -34.51 29.81 -14.15
CA ASP A 131 -34.13 30.87 -13.21
C ASP A 131 -34.04 30.30 -11.80
N TYR A 132 -32.89 30.48 -11.16
CA TYR A 132 -32.60 30.08 -9.79
C TYR A 132 -32.41 31.31 -8.91
N MET A 133 -32.66 31.17 -7.61
CA MET A 133 -32.43 32.25 -6.64
C MET A 133 -31.15 32.01 -5.86
N VAL A 134 -30.26 33.00 -5.85
CA VAL A 134 -29.09 33.04 -4.98
C VAL A 134 -29.34 34.01 -3.84
N VAL A 135 -29.29 33.53 -2.61
CA VAL A 135 -29.47 34.34 -1.39
C VAL A 135 -28.14 34.46 -0.67
N VAL A 136 -27.63 35.68 -0.53
CA VAL A 136 -26.46 35.97 0.31
C VAL A 136 -26.97 36.45 1.66
N SER A 137 -26.62 35.73 2.73
CA SER A 137 -27.07 36.05 4.09
C SER A 137 -25.89 36.18 5.05
N GLY A 138 -26.00 37.06 6.04
CA GLY A 138 -25.14 37.03 7.21
C GLY A 138 -25.37 35.76 8.04
N ALA A 139 -24.35 35.29 8.74
CA ALA A 139 -24.41 34.07 9.56
C ALA A 139 -25.29 34.22 10.82
N ASN A 140 -25.54 35.45 11.26
CA ASN A 140 -26.42 35.77 12.39
C ASN A 140 -26.88 37.25 12.34
N ALA A 141 -27.67 37.68 13.32
CA ALA A 141 -28.21 39.04 13.42
C ALA A 141 -27.18 40.18 13.53
N GLN A 142 -25.92 39.85 13.82
CA GLN A 142 -24.81 40.79 13.96
C GLN A 142 -23.85 40.75 12.75
N SER A 143 -24.07 39.83 11.81
CA SER A 143 -23.24 39.70 10.61
C SER A 143 -23.62 40.74 9.57
N TYR A 144 -22.83 41.82 9.52
CA TYR A 144 -22.92 42.88 8.52
C TYR A 144 -21.57 43.05 7.83
N GLY A 145 -21.59 43.64 6.64
CA GLY A 145 -20.37 44.05 5.96
C GLY A 145 -20.35 43.69 4.47
N PRO A 146 -19.29 44.12 3.79
CA PRO A 146 -19.16 43.95 2.35
C PRO A 146 -18.85 42.50 1.99
N PHE A 147 -19.40 42.08 0.86
CA PHE A 147 -19.15 40.79 0.26
C PHE A 147 -18.97 40.88 -1.25
N SER A 148 -18.41 39.82 -1.82
CA SER A 148 -18.49 39.51 -3.23
C SER A 148 -19.03 38.11 -3.41
N VAL A 149 -19.99 37.96 -4.31
CA VAL A 149 -20.54 36.66 -4.73
C VAL A 149 -20.11 36.42 -6.17
N GLU A 150 -19.61 35.22 -6.44
CA GLU A 150 -19.14 34.83 -7.77
C GLU A 150 -19.75 33.48 -8.11
N ALA A 151 -20.43 33.43 -9.25
CA ALA A 151 -20.98 32.19 -9.79
C ALA A 151 -20.19 31.81 -11.05
N ARG A 152 -19.81 30.54 -11.17
CA ARG A 152 -19.13 30.02 -12.36
C ARG A 152 -19.58 28.60 -12.65
N THR A 153 -19.49 28.21 -13.92
CA THR A 153 -19.62 26.81 -14.31
C THR A 153 -18.28 26.10 -14.09
N ILE A 154 -18.34 24.84 -13.68
CA ILE A 154 -17.20 23.93 -13.62
C ILE A 154 -17.36 22.95 -14.78
N GLU A 155 -16.34 22.88 -15.63
CA GLU A 155 -16.29 21.88 -16.69
C GLU A 155 -15.93 20.52 -16.08
N LEU A 156 -16.80 19.55 -16.26
CA LEU A 156 -16.57 18.18 -15.85
C LEU A 156 -16.00 17.38 -17.02
N SER A 157 -15.15 16.41 -16.70
CA SER A 157 -14.66 15.45 -17.66
C SER A 157 -15.65 14.30 -17.85
N ASP A 158 -16.13 14.16 -19.09
CA ASP A 158 -16.88 13.01 -19.56
C ASP A 158 -15.96 11.90 -20.09
N SER A 159 -14.65 12.01 -19.89
CA SER A 159 -13.69 10.99 -20.33
C SER A 159 -13.86 9.70 -19.55
N ASP A 160 -13.88 8.57 -20.25
CA ASP A 160 -13.77 7.25 -19.62
C ASP A 160 -12.30 6.87 -19.33
N THR A 161 -11.34 7.76 -19.63
CA THR A 161 -9.91 7.55 -19.39
C THR A 161 -9.29 8.65 -18.53
N LEU A 162 -8.40 8.25 -17.62
CA LEU A 162 -7.55 9.12 -16.83
C LEU A 162 -6.15 9.17 -17.48
N ALA A 163 -5.79 10.32 -18.02
CA ALA A 163 -4.48 10.53 -18.62
C ALA A 163 -3.43 10.87 -17.55
N VAL A 164 -2.27 10.20 -17.61
CA VAL A 164 -1.15 10.48 -16.71
C VAL A 164 -0.70 11.94 -16.84
N GLY A 165 -0.51 12.62 -15.72
CA GLY A 165 -0.10 14.02 -15.60
C GLY A 165 -1.20 15.06 -15.89
N THR A 166 -2.44 14.62 -16.16
CA THR A 166 -3.57 15.53 -16.40
C THR A 166 -4.68 15.25 -15.38
N PRO A 167 -5.00 16.20 -14.49
CA PRO A 167 -6.10 16.03 -13.55
C PRO A 167 -7.45 15.99 -14.27
N MET A 168 -8.38 15.23 -13.71
CA MET A 168 -9.72 15.00 -14.21
C MET A 168 -10.75 15.38 -13.15
N ASP A 169 -11.43 16.50 -13.37
CA ASP A 169 -12.57 16.91 -12.53
C ASP A 169 -13.82 16.13 -12.94
N SER A 170 -14.52 15.54 -11.96
CA SER A 170 -15.73 14.75 -12.18
C SER A 170 -16.70 14.96 -11.02
N TRP A 171 -17.95 14.58 -11.24
CA TRP A 171 -19.00 14.66 -10.23
C TRP A 171 -19.43 13.27 -9.80
N LEU A 172 -19.44 13.04 -8.48
CA LEU A 172 -19.92 11.80 -7.88
C LEU A 172 -21.40 11.97 -7.49
N GLU A 173 -22.24 11.04 -7.94
CA GLU A 173 -23.61 10.86 -7.44
C GLU A 173 -23.68 9.58 -6.60
N SER A 174 -24.75 8.80 -6.69
CA SER A 174 -24.91 7.56 -5.90
C SER A 174 -24.15 6.35 -6.48
N THR A 175 -23.61 6.45 -7.69
CA THR A 175 -22.85 5.38 -8.35
C THR A 175 -21.36 5.72 -8.41
N PRO A 176 -20.46 4.75 -8.18
CA PRO A 176 -19.03 4.94 -8.40
C PRO A 176 -18.72 5.43 -9.82
N ARG A 177 -17.70 6.27 -9.96
CA ARG A 177 -17.13 6.63 -11.26
C ARG A 177 -15.96 5.70 -11.55
N GLU A 178 -16.07 4.96 -12.64
CA GLU A 178 -14.98 4.12 -13.15
C GLU A 178 -14.32 4.79 -14.36
N VAL A 179 -12.99 4.79 -14.39
CA VAL A 179 -12.19 5.26 -15.53
C VAL A 179 -11.01 4.33 -15.78
N THR A 180 -10.52 4.28 -17.01
CA THR A 180 -9.34 3.51 -17.40
C THR A 180 -8.08 4.36 -17.31
N LEU A 181 -7.06 3.85 -16.63
CA LEU A 181 -5.70 4.39 -16.62
C LEU A 181 -4.79 3.42 -17.39
N THR A 182 -4.12 3.88 -18.45
CA THR A 182 -3.13 3.08 -19.17
C THR A 182 -1.73 3.46 -18.70
N VAL A 183 -1.00 2.48 -18.17
CA VAL A 183 0.41 2.59 -17.80
C VAL A 183 1.24 2.08 -18.97
N GLU A 184 2.06 2.95 -19.57
CA GLU A 184 2.89 2.59 -20.73
C GLU A 184 4.26 2.03 -20.31
N GLU A 185 4.81 2.55 -19.22
CA GLU A 185 6.13 2.20 -18.70
C GLU A 185 6.02 1.78 -17.24
N ALA A 186 6.73 0.71 -16.87
CA ALA A 186 6.81 0.22 -15.51
C ALA A 186 7.42 1.30 -14.60
N GLY A 187 6.83 1.56 -13.44
CA GLY A 187 7.33 2.60 -12.55
C GLY A 187 6.46 2.84 -11.34
N MET A 188 6.88 3.75 -10.47
CA MET A 188 6.02 4.24 -9.39
C MET A 188 5.01 5.24 -9.94
N TYR A 189 3.75 5.03 -9.58
CA TYR A 189 2.68 5.98 -9.86
C TYR A 189 1.97 6.37 -8.56
N GLN A 190 1.52 7.61 -8.52
CA GLN A 190 0.63 8.12 -7.51
C GLN A 190 -0.72 8.44 -8.15
N ILE A 191 -1.77 7.77 -7.68
CA ILE A 191 -3.16 8.04 -8.05
C ILE A 191 -3.83 8.65 -6.83
N GLU A 192 -4.39 9.85 -6.99
CA GLU A 192 -5.00 10.61 -5.93
C GLU A 192 -6.43 11.00 -6.30
N MET A 193 -7.34 10.87 -5.33
CA MET A 193 -8.72 11.35 -5.43
C MET A 193 -8.92 12.42 -4.37
N ARG A 194 -9.23 13.65 -4.81
CA ARG A 194 -9.54 14.77 -3.91
C ARG A 194 -11.01 15.11 -3.92
N ALA A 195 -11.62 15.22 -2.75
CA ALA A 195 -13.01 15.63 -2.59
C ALA A 195 -13.19 16.48 -1.32
N ASP A 196 -13.82 17.65 -1.46
CA ASP A 196 -14.12 18.52 -0.31
C ASP A 196 -15.47 18.17 0.36
N GLU A 197 -16.38 17.57 -0.41
CA GLU A 197 -17.80 17.41 -0.06
C GLU A 197 -18.12 16.03 0.53
N PHE A 198 -17.22 15.07 0.39
CA PHE A 198 -17.39 13.71 0.88
C PHE A 198 -16.04 13.03 1.15
N ASP A 199 -16.09 11.96 1.93
CA ASP A 199 -14.96 11.11 2.26
C ASP A 199 -14.55 10.24 1.07
N ALA A 200 -13.37 10.50 0.49
CA ALA A 200 -12.92 9.89 -0.75
C ALA A 200 -12.54 8.42 -0.55
N TYR A 201 -12.81 7.59 -1.56
CA TYR A 201 -12.38 6.20 -1.55
C TYR A 201 -12.03 5.78 -2.97
N LEU A 202 -10.80 5.30 -3.13
CA LEU A 202 -10.17 4.96 -4.39
C LEU A 202 -9.89 3.46 -4.44
N GLU A 203 -10.30 2.79 -5.51
CA GLU A 203 -9.86 1.42 -5.82
C GLU A 203 -9.08 1.44 -7.15
N LEU A 204 -8.02 0.63 -7.22
CA LEU A 204 -7.23 0.42 -8.42
C LEU A 204 -7.17 -1.08 -8.69
N ARG A 205 -7.73 -1.51 -9.82
CA ARG A 205 -7.67 -2.89 -10.32
C ARG A 205 -6.80 -2.94 -11.57
N GLY A 206 -5.91 -3.91 -11.66
CA GLY A 206 -4.97 -4.03 -12.77
C GLY A 206 -4.84 -5.45 -13.33
N PRO A 207 -3.89 -5.65 -14.26
CA PRO A 207 -3.54 -6.96 -14.77
C PRO A 207 -3.12 -7.94 -13.66
N ASN A 208 -3.11 -9.24 -13.96
CA ASN A 208 -2.62 -10.29 -13.06
C ASN A 208 -3.30 -10.35 -11.67
N GLY A 209 -4.50 -9.77 -11.54
CA GLY A 209 -5.22 -9.72 -10.27
C GLY A 209 -4.76 -8.62 -9.32
N TYR A 210 -3.97 -7.65 -9.80
CA TYR A 210 -3.56 -6.48 -9.03
C TYR A 210 -4.80 -5.74 -8.48
N TYR A 211 -4.77 -5.45 -7.18
CA TYR A 211 -5.83 -4.72 -6.49
C TYR A 211 -5.27 -3.89 -5.34
N ARG A 212 -5.63 -2.61 -5.30
CA ARG A 212 -5.38 -1.70 -4.17
C ARG A 212 -6.60 -0.86 -3.89
N GLU A 213 -6.71 -0.41 -2.65
CA GLU A 213 -7.72 0.53 -2.19
C GLU A 213 -7.11 1.49 -1.18
N ASP A 214 -7.62 2.71 -1.09
CA ASP A 214 -7.26 3.72 -0.10
C ASP A 214 -8.39 4.76 0.06
N ASP A 215 -8.51 5.40 1.22
CA ASP A 215 -9.50 6.45 1.53
C ASP A 215 -8.91 7.73 2.15
N ASP A 216 -7.97 7.61 3.08
CA ASP A 216 -7.52 8.74 3.90
C ASP A 216 -6.04 9.13 3.74
N SER A 217 -5.25 8.42 2.91
CA SER A 217 -3.79 8.59 2.90
C SER A 217 -3.32 9.91 2.29
N ALA A 218 -4.17 10.66 1.56
CA ALA A 218 -3.86 12.01 1.09
C ALA A 218 -4.23 13.15 2.08
N GLY A 219 -4.82 12.82 3.23
CA GLY A 219 -5.23 13.78 4.25
C GLY A 219 -6.48 14.57 3.85
N ASN A 220 -7.13 15.24 4.81
CA ASN A 220 -8.45 15.87 4.63
C ASN A 220 -9.50 14.93 4.02
N LEU A 221 -9.48 13.63 4.38
CA LEU A 221 -10.36 12.60 3.82
C LEU A 221 -10.19 12.36 2.31
N ASN A 222 -8.99 12.65 1.79
CA ASN A 222 -8.63 12.36 0.41
C ASN A 222 -7.87 11.03 0.32
N ALA A 223 -8.10 10.30 -0.76
CA ALA A 223 -7.51 8.98 -1.01
C ALA A 223 -6.27 9.11 -1.89
N ARG A 224 -5.25 8.30 -1.61
CA ARG A 224 -4.04 8.19 -2.42
C ARG A 224 -3.48 6.77 -2.44
N ILE A 225 -3.41 6.20 -3.64
CA ILE A 225 -2.66 4.98 -3.92
C ILE A 225 -1.30 5.38 -4.50
N ALA A 226 -0.21 4.98 -3.86
CA ALA A 226 1.15 5.12 -4.38
C ALA A 226 1.80 3.74 -4.45
N ASP A 227 2.05 3.23 -5.66
CA ASP A 227 2.50 1.86 -5.87
C ASP A 227 3.33 1.71 -7.16
N PHE A 228 4.04 0.60 -7.29
CA PHE A 228 4.70 0.20 -8.53
C PHE A 228 3.69 -0.44 -9.46
N LEU A 229 3.55 0.12 -10.66
CA LEU A 229 2.63 -0.38 -11.68
C LEU A 229 3.43 -0.91 -12.88
N GLU A 230 3.05 -2.08 -13.35
CA GLU A 230 3.54 -2.66 -14.60
C GLU A 230 2.79 -2.05 -15.80
N PRO A 231 3.34 -2.14 -17.02
CA PRO A 231 2.63 -1.72 -18.21
C PRO A 231 1.31 -2.48 -18.38
N GLY A 232 0.22 -1.75 -18.59
CA GLY A 232 -1.11 -2.34 -18.73
C GLY A 232 -2.24 -1.36 -18.49
N ASP A 233 -3.46 -1.88 -18.66
CA ASP A 233 -4.69 -1.12 -18.40
C ASP A 233 -5.19 -1.41 -16.98
N TYR A 234 -5.47 -0.33 -16.26
CA TYR A 234 -6.00 -0.34 -14.90
C TYR A 234 -7.38 0.29 -14.87
N THR A 235 -8.28 -0.24 -14.05
CA THR A 235 -9.56 0.38 -13.69
C THR A 235 -9.38 1.15 -12.40
N VAL A 236 -9.59 2.47 -12.45
CA VAL A 236 -9.67 3.36 -11.30
C VAL A 236 -11.14 3.54 -10.95
N THR A 237 -11.55 3.13 -9.76
CA THR A 237 -12.91 3.32 -9.25
C THR A 237 -12.89 4.37 -8.15
N ALA A 238 -13.54 5.50 -8.42
CA ALA A 238 -13.72 6.61 -7.48
C ALA A 238 -15.12 6.55 -6.88
N ARG A 239 -15.21 6.54 -5.55
CA ARG A 239 -16.48 6.56 -4.81
C ARG A 239 -16.31 7.28 -3.47
N SER A 240 -17.41 7.41 -2.73
CA SER A 240 -17.31 7.79 -1.32
C SER A 240 -17.08 6.54 -0.45
N ALA A 241 -16.40 6.71 0.68
CA ALA A 241 -16.10 5.61 1.60
C ALA A 241 -17.35 4.86 2.09
N PHE A 242 -18.44 5.59 2.34
CA PHE A 242 -19.71 5.05 2.85
C PHE A 242 -20.82 4.89 1.80
N GLY A 243 -20.56 5.25 0.53
CA GLY A 243 -21.48 5.05 -0.60
C GLY A 243 -22.67 6.02 -0.72
N ASP A 244 -22.79 7.00 0.18
CA ASP A 244 -23.85 8.02 0.20
C ASP A 244 -23.34 9.45 -0.06
N GLY A 245 -22.05 9.60 -0.33
CA GLY A 245 -21.41 10.87 -0.63
C GLY A 245 -21.67 11.29 -2.08
N SER A 246 -21.88 12.58 -2.29
CA SER A 246 -22.02 13.16 -3.62
C SER A 246 -21.34 14.53 -3.65
N GLY A 247 -20.77 14.90 -4.78
CA GLY A 247 -20.01 16.15 -4.87
C GLY A 247 -18.98 16.14 -5.99
N LEU A 248 -18.28 17.25 -6.13
CA LEU A 248 -17.14 17.39 -7.03
C LEU A 248 -15.95 16.63 -6.46
N PHE A 249 -15.23 15.94 -7.34
CA PHE A 249 -13.92 15.39 -7.03
C PHE A 249 -12.95 15.55 -8.20
N THR A 250 -11.66 15.51 -7.89
CA THR A 250 -10.59 15.51 -8.88
C THR A 250 -9.81 14.21 -8.77
N LEU A 251 -9.65 13.49 -9.89
CA LEU A 251 -8.70 12.38 -10.01
C LEU A 251 -7.42 12.88 -10.66
N ALA A 252 -6.27 12.44 -10.17
CA ALA A 252 -4.98 12.66 -10.82
C ALA A 252 -4.15 11.39 -10.73
N ALA A 253 -3.44 11.06 -11.81
CA ALA A 253 -2.42 10.02 -11.84
C ALA A 253 -1.11 10.63 -12.31
N GLU A 254 -0.04 10.47 -11.54
CA GLU A 254 1.28 11.05 -11.86
C GLU A 254 2.38 10.02 -11.66
N PRO A 255 3.41 9.98 -12.52
CA PRO A 255 4.59 9.18 -12.25
C PRO A 255 5.33 9.81 -11.07
N ARG A 256 5.92 8.97 -10.23
CA ARG A 256 6.70 9.39 -9.07
C ARG A 256 8.15 8.96 -9.24
N GLU A 257 9.06 9.91 -9.24
CA GLU A 257 10.48 9.59 -9.16
C GLU A 257 10.80 9.03 -7.77
N LEU A 258 11.55 7.94 -7.73
CA LEU A 258 12.01 7.36 -6.49
C LEU A 258 13.24 8.10 -5.95
N PRO A 259 13.38 8.22 -4.63
CA PRO A 259 14.61 8.68 -4.01
C PRO A 259 15.70 7.61 -4.15
N GLY A 260 16.88 7.98 -4.65
CA GLY A 260 18.07 7.11 -4.69
C GLY A 260 18.71 7.00 -6.06
N ASP A 261 19.85 6.30 -6.12
CA ASP A 261 20.49 5.85 -7.35
C ASP A 261 19.98 4.43 -7.67
N GLY A 262 19.83 4.09 -8.96
CA GLY A 262 19.46 2.75 -9.43
C GLY A 262 18.04 2.64 -9.99
N ASP A 263 17.86 1.71 -10.94
CA ASP A 263 16.58 1.48 -11.61
C ASP A 263 15.60 0.76 -10.67
N LEU A 264 14.31 1.09 -10.79
CA LEU A 264 13.24 0.41 -10.08
C LEU A 264 12.83 -0.85 -10.82
N ARG A 265 12.98 -2.00 -10.17
CA ARG A 265 12.68 -3.30 -10.75
C ARG A 265 12.17 -4.24 -9.66
N ASN A 266 11.00 -4.83 -9.89
CA ASN A 266 10.35 -5.75 -8.95
C ASN A 266 10.54 -7.24 -9.30
N ASP A 267 11.22 -7.54 -10.40
CA ASP A 267 11.47 -8.92 -10.86
C ASP A 267 12.74 -9.05 -11.74
N GLY A 268 13.01 -10.25 -12.25
CA GLY A 268 14.04 -10.50 -13.25
C GLY A 268 15.45 -10.69 -12.70
N ALA A 269 16.44 -10.63 -13.58
CA ALA A 269 17.82 -10.98 -13.26
C ALA A 269 18.57 -9.84 -12.56
N ILE A 270 19.37 -10.17 -11.54
CA ILE A 270 20.33 -9.29 -10.87
C ILE A 270 21.73 -9.89 -10.97
N GLN A 271 22.72 -9.07 -11.32
CA GLN A 271 24.10 -9.48 -11.48
C GLN A 271 24.95 -9.17 -10.25
N SER A 272 26.08 -9.86 -10.12
CA SER A 272 27.08 -9.48 -9.13
C SER A 272 27.65 -8.09 -9.43
N GLY A 273 27.73 -7.24 -8.41
CA GLY A 273 28.11 -5.84 -8.50
C GLY A 273 26.95 -4.88 -8.80
N GLU A 274 25.72 -5.40 -8.98
CA GLU A 274 24.52 -4.60 -9.25
C GLU A 274 23.83 -4.18 -7.95
N SER A 275 23.17 -3.01 -8.01
CA SER A 275 22.23 -2.53 -7.00
C SER A 275 20.99 -2.00 -7.72
N LEU A 276 19.81 -2.34 -7.22
CA LEU A 276 18.51 -1.92 -7.76
C LEU A 276 17.58 -1.46 -6.64
N ASN A 277 16.53 -0.75 -7.02
CA ASN A 277 15.44 -0.40 -6.12
C ASN A 277 14.25 -1.33 -6.37
N GLY A 278 13.59 -1.77 -5.31
CA GLY A 278 12.38 -2.59 -5.35
C GLY A 278 11.28 -1.99 -4.48
N TRP A 279 10.03 -2.22 -4.85
CA TRP A 279 8.87 -1.74 -4.12
C TRP A 279 8.03 -2.93 -3.65
N PHE A 280 8.10 -3.22 -2.35
CA PHE A 280 7.31 -4.29 -1.76
C PHE A 280 5.86 -3.82 -1.59
N SER A 281 4.92 -4.63 -2.06
CA SER A 281 3.51 -4.27 -2.16
C SER A 281 2.61 -5.32 -1.47
N GLY A 282 3.13 -5.98 -0.42
CA GLY A 282 2.45 -7.08 0.29
C GLY A 282 2.65 -8.46 -0.34
N GLN A 283 3.36 -8.58 -1.46
CA GLN A 283 3.74 -9.85 -2.09
C GLN A 283 5.28 -9.96 -2.18
N PRO A 284 5.87 -11.15 -1.93
CA PRO A 284 7.31 -11.34 -2.10
C PRO A 284 7.76 -11.09 -3.53
N LEU A 285 8.90 -10.43 -3.69
CA LEU A 285 9.53 -10.17 -4.99
C LEU A 285 10.65 -11.17 -5.23
N SER A 286 10.73 -11.71 -6.44
CA SER A 286 11.71 -12.74 -6.83
C SER A 286 12.70 -12.20 -7.85
N TYR A 287 13.98 -12.41 -7.62
CA TYR A 287 15.07 -12.07 -8.53
C TYR A 287 15.92 -13.29 -8.84
N GLU A 288 16.43 -13.36 -10.07
CA GLU A 288 17.32 -14.43 -10.53
C GLU A 288 18.78 -13.96 -10.44
N LEU A 289 19.63 -14.70 -9.73
CA LEU A 289 21.06 -14.41 -9.60
C LEU A 289 21.87 -15.56 -10.21
N GLU A 290 22.74 -15.25 -11.18
CA GLU A 290 23.69 -16.20 -11.75
C GLU A 290 25.08 -15.97 -11.14
N ILE A 291 25.65 -17.03 -10.57
CA ILE A 291 27.02 -17.04 -10.05
C ILE A 291 27.93 -17.73 -11.07
N GLU A 292 28.88 -16.99 -11.63
CA GLU A 292 29.80 -17.51 -12.65
C GLU A 292 31.02 -18.21 -12.03
N GLU A 293 31.50 -17.70 -10.90
CA GLU A 293 32.70 -18.17 -10.22
C GLU A 293 32.42 -18.45 -8.74
N ALA A 294 33.01 -19.52 -8.20
CA ALA A 294 32.87 -19.84 -6.80
C ALA A 294 33.51 -18.73 -5.96
N GLY A 295 32.82 -18.25 -4.92
CA GLY A 295 33.36 -17.16 -4.11
C GLY A 295 32.45 -16.73 -2.97
N MET A 296 32.94 -15.79 -2.17
CA MET A 296 32.12 -15.15 -1.15
C MET A 296 31.28 -14.04 -1.77
N TYR A 297 29.98 -14.08 -1.51
CA TYR A 297 29.03 -13.07 -1.95
C TYR A 297 28.30 -12.48 -0.75
N GLN A 298 27.93 -11.21 -0.88
CA GLN A 298 27.12 -10.47 0.08
C GLN A 298 25.91 -9.91 -0.65
N ILE A 299 24.72 -10.24 -0.14
CA ILE A 299 23.43 -9.80 -0.64
C ILE A 299 22.78 -9.01 0.49
N GLU A 300 22.41 -7.76 0.22
CA GLU A 300 21.80 -6.88 1.21
C GLU A 300 20.49 -6.29 0.69
N MET A 301 19.48 -6.28 1.57
CA MET A 301 18.22 -5.58 1.38
C MET A 301 18.11 -4.50 2.46
N ASN A 302 18.10 -3.24 2.03
CA ASN A 302 18.05 -2.08 2.92
C ASN A 302 16.71 -1.36 2.74
N SER A 303 16.03 -0.99 3.83
CA SER A 303 14.77 -0.24 3.75
C SER A 303 14.50 0.61 4.98
N SER A 304 13.95 1.82 4.76
CA SER A 304 13.36 2.65 5.81
C SER A 304 11.86 2.42 5.99
N ASP A 305 11.23 1.74 5.04
CA ASP A 305 9.77 1.65 4.92
C ASP A 305 9.24 0.27 5.32
N VAL A 306 10.06 -0.78 5.15
CA VAL A 306 9.73 -2.17 5.51
C VAL A 306 10.82 -2.79 6.38
N ASP A 307 10.45 -3.80 7.17
CA ASP A 307 11.36 -4.65 7.93
C ASP A 307 11.94 -5.70 6.98
N ALA A 308 13.19 -5.56 6.56
CA ALA A 308 13.76 -6.33 5.45
C ALA A 308 13.83 -7.83 5.77
N TYR A 309 13.63 -8.66 4.74
CA TYR A 309 13.79 -10.10 4.87
C TYR A 309 14.21 -10.69 3.52
N LEU A 310 15.39 -11.31 3.52
CA LEU A 310 15.96 -11.99 2.37
C LEU A 310 15.84 -13.50 2.52
N VAL A 311 15.54 -14.15 1.40
CA VAL A 311 15.77 -15.59 1.22
C VAL A 311 16.63 -15.77 -0.02
N LEU A 312 17.63 -16.64 0.06
CA LEU A 312 18.44 -17.10 -1.06
C LEU A 312 18.29 -18.61 -1.21
N GLU A 313 17.76 -19.05 -2.35
CA GLU A 313 17.58 -20.45 -2.70
C GLU A 313 18.49 -20.83 -3.87
N GLY A 314 18.98 -22.07 -3.89
CA GLY A 314 19.86 -22.58 -4.93
C GLY A 314 19.68 -24.07 -5.20
N ALA A 315 20.54 -24.63 -6.04
CA ALA A 315 20.52 -26.05 -6.36
C ALA A 315 20.74 -26.94 -5.11
N ASN A 316 20.29 -28.21 -5.21
CA ASN A 316 20.46 -29.23 -4.16
C ASN A 316 19.86 -28.87 -2.79
N GLY A 317 18.86 -27.97 -2.76
CA GLY A 317 18.20 -27.57 -1.52
C GLY A 317 18.98 -26.52 -0.71
N TYR A 318 19.96 -25.85 -1.33
CA TYR A 318 20.60 -24.69 -0.72
C TYR A 318 19.54 -23.63 -0.37
N TYR A 319 19.54 -23.19 0.88
CA TYR A 319 18.56 -22.26 1.43
C TYR A 319 19.22 -21.41 2.51
N ARG A 320 19.10 -20.09 2.40
CA ARG A 320 19.50 -19.11 3.42
C ARG A 320 18.44 -18.06 3.58
N GLU A 321 18.32 -17.54 4.79
CA GLU A 321 17.46 -16.41 5.10
C GLU A 321 18.12 -15.48 6.11
N ASP A 322 17.78 -14.21 6.08
CA ASP A 322 18.20 -13.21 7.06
C ASP A 322 17.22 -12.02 7.08
N ASP A 323 17.03 -11.38 8.23
CA ASP A 323 16.14 -10.23 8.42
C ASP A 323 16.76 -9.00 9.08
N ASP A 324 17.78 -9.13 9.94
CA ASP A 324 18.31 -7.99 10.69
C ASP A 324 19.84 -7.91 10.80
N SER A 325 20.59 -8.75 10.08
CA SER A 325 22.05 -8.80 10.21
C SER A 325 22.77 -7.58 9.62
N ALA A 326 22.15 -6.78 8.74
CA ALA A 326 22.76 -5.56 8.17
C ALA A 326 22.72 -4.34 9.11
N GLY A 327 22.03 -4.45 10.25
CA GLY A 327 21.81 -3.36 11.21
C GLY A 327 20.44 -2.72 11.01
N ASN A 328 19.92 -2.04 12.03
CA ASN A 328 18.51 -1.62 12.08
C ASN A 328 17.56 -2.81 11.85
N LEU A 329 16.78 -2.78 10.77
CA LEU A 329 15.87 -3.81 10.29
C LEU A 329 16.25 -4.20 8.85
N ASP A 330 17.55 -4.07 8.51
CA ASP A 330 18.09 -4.37 7.20
C ASP A 330 18.65 -5.81 7.17
N ALA A 331 18.42 -6.53 6.08
CA ALA A 331 18.78 -7.94 5.94
C ALA A 331 20.10 -8.11 5.17
N ARG A 332 20.94 -9.07 5.58
CA ARG A 332 22.19 -9.42 4.91
C ARG A 332 22.47 -10.92 4.90
N ILE A 333 22.58 -11.48 3.70
CA ILE A 333 23.13 -12.82 3.49
C ILE A 333 24.58 -12.68 3.01
N ALA A 334 25.53 -13.22 3.77
CA ALA A 334 26.92 -13.34 3.36
C ALA A 334 27.32 -14.83 3.36
N ASP A 335 27.60 -15.40 2.18
CA ASP A 335 27.85 -16.83 2.04
C ASP A 335 28.82 -17.16 0.90
N PHE A 336 29.43 -18.34 0.97
CA PHE A 336 30.22 -18.91 -0.12
C PHE A 336 29.28 -19.58 -1.13
N LEU A 337 29.20 -19.05 -2.34
CA LEU A 337 28.34 -19.56 -3.41
C LEU A 337 29.19 -20.28 -4.45
N ALA A 338 28.68 -21.42 -4.90
CA ALA A 338 29.25 -22.16 -6.03
C ALA A 338 28.67 -21.62 -7.35
N PRO A 339 29.30 -21.88 -8.51
CA PRO A 339 28.74 -21.49 -9.79
C PRO A 339 27.37 -22.13 -10.02
N GLY A 340 26.41 -21.33 -10.48
CA GLY A 340 25.05 -21.77 -10.74
C GLY A 340 24.01 -20.67 -10.57
N SER A 341 22.75 -21.06 -10.74
CA SER A 341 21.61 -20.15 -10.63
C SER A 341 21.00 -20.21 -9.23
N TYR A 342 20.68 -19.03 -8.69
CA TYR A 342 20.08 -18.81 -7.40
C TYR A 342 18.83 -17.93 -7.54
N GLN A 343 17.88 -18.09 -6.63
CA GLN A 343 16.70 -17.23 -6.52
C GLN A 343 16.78 -16.42 -5.23
N ILE A 344 16.69 -15.10 -5.35
CA ILE A 344 16.55 -14.18 -4.22
C ILE A 344 15.08 -13.87 -4.06
N THR A 345 14.52 -14.09 -2.86
CA THR A 345 13.20 -13.58 -2.49
C THR A 345 13.38 -12.42 -1.52
N ALA A 346 12.93 -11.23 -1.92
CA ALA A 346 12.87 -10.05 -1.07
C ALA A 346 11.43 -9.85 -0.57
N ARG A 347 11.26 -9.74 0.74
CA ARG A 347 9.95 -9.53 1.38
C ARG A 347 10.13 -8.78 2.70
N THR A 348 9.01 -8.47 3.35
CA THR A 348 9.03 -8.02 4.75
C THR A 348 9.13 -9.20 5.72
N ALA A 349 9.84 -9.04 6.83
CA ALA A 349 9.92 -10.01 7.92
C ALA A 349 8.55 -10.20 8.59
N TYR A 350 7.84 -9.08 8.78
CA TYR A 350 6.50 -9.04 9.36
C TYR A 350 5.60 -8.04 8.63
N GLY A 351 4.29 -8.29 8.64
CA GLY A 351 3.28 -7.35 8.16
C GLY A 351 2.98 -7.41 6.65
N THR A 352 2.17 -6.46 6.22
CA THR A 352 1.76 -6.26 4.81
C THR A 352 2.05 -4.83 4.36
N ASP A 353 2.87 -4.12 5.14
CA ASP A 353 3.27 -2.74 4.85
C ASP A 353 3.93 -2.70 3.48
N SER A 354 3.66 -1.66 2.73
CA SER A 354 4.24 -1.46 1.41
C SER A 354 5.33 -0.40 1.51
N GLY A 355 6.41 -0.55 0.76
CA GLY A 355 7.54 0.35 0.91
C GLY A 355 8.70 0.08 -0.03
N LEU A 356 9.57 1.08 -0.15
CA LEU A 356 10.76 1.05 -0.97
C LEU A 356 11.90 0.30 -0.26
N PHE A 357 12.66 -0.48 -1.01
CA PHE A 357 13.93 -1.03 -0.55
C PHE A 357 14.99 -0.96 -1.66
N THR A 358 16.25 -1.05 -1.26
CA THR A 358 17.37 -1.25 -2.17
C THR A 358 17.91 -2.67 -2.00
N LEU A 359 18.06 -3.40 -3.10
CA LEU A 359 18.68 -4.72 -3.14
C LEU A 359 20.04 -4.61 -3.84
N SER A 360 21.09 -5.13 -3.20
CA SER A 360 22.44 -5.14 -3.77
C SER A 360 23.09 -6.51 -3.66
N VAL A 361 23.90 -6.86 -4.65
CA VAL A 361 24.71 -8.09 -4.68
C VAL A 361 26.15 -7.69 -4.93
N ALA A 362 27.06 -8.06 -4.04
CA ALA A 362 28.48 -7.77 -4.17
C ALA A 362 29.35 -9.02 -3.93
N THR A 363 30.45 -9.13 -4.66
CA THR A 363 31.52 -10.04 -4.27
C THR A 363 32.20 -9.52 -3.02
N ARG A 364 32.50 -10.42 -2.08
CA ARG A 364 33.30 -10.11 -0.90
C ARG A 364 34.69 -10.70 -1.08
N GLU A 365 35.67 -9.83 -1.27
CA GLU A 365 37.06 -10.28 -1.33
C GLU A 365 37.50 -10.84 0.04
N LEU A 366 38.15 -11.98 -0.01
CA LEU A 366 38.85 -12.55 1.13
C LEU A 366 40.27 -11.96 1.21
N PRO A 367 40.91 -11.95 2.39
CA PRO A 367 42.33 -11.62 2.49
C PRO A 367 43.16 -12.48 1.50
N GLU A 368 44.21 -11.92 0.89
CA GLU A 368 44.98 -12.58 -0.17
C GLU A 368 45.52 -13.98 0.20
N ASP A 369 45.71 -14.25 1.49
CA ASP A 369 46.24 -15.52 2.00
C ASP A 369 45.15 -16.56 2.35
N VAL A 370 43.85 -16.26 2.10
CA VAL A 370 42.73 -17.13 2.43
C VAL A 370 42.06 -17.65 1.17
N GLU A 371 42.35 -18.90 0.83
CA GLU A 371 41.59 -19.67 -0.16
C GLU A 371 40.61 -20.60 0.55
N LEU A 372 39.32 -20.52 0.19
CA LEU A 372 38.28 -21.39 0.73
C LEU A 372 38.21 -22.69 -0.06
N ARG A 373 38.19 -23.82 0.65
CA ARG A 373 37.96 -25.14 0.09
C ARG A 373 36.89 -25.85 0.91
N ASN A 374 35.68 -25.94 0.33
CA ASN A 374 34.50 -26.53 0.97
C ASN A 374 34.28 -28.02 0.64
N GLU A 375 35.11 -28.60 -0.24
CA GLU A 375 35.05 -30.01 -0.60
C GLU A 375 36.41 -30.49 -1.14
N GLY A 376 36.55 -31.81 -1.31
CA GLY A 376 37.68 -32.42 -2.01
C GLY A 376 38.53 -33.36 -1.15
N GLU A 377 39.77 -33.57 -1.56
CA GLU A 377 40.71 -34.42 -0.82
C GLU A 377 41.38 -33.63 0.31
N LEU A 378 41.57 -34.31 1.44
CA LEU A 378 42.47 -33.87 2.50
C LEU A 378 43.82 -34.57 2.37
N THR A 379 44.89 -33.78 2.37
CA THR A 379 46.26 -34.25 2.44
C THR A 379 46.78 -34.18 3.88
N PRO A 380 47.51 -35.21 4.36
CA PRO A 380 48.18 -35.13 5.65
C PRO A 380 49.11 -33.91 5.75
N ASP A 381 49.14 -33.29 6.92
CA ASP A 381 49.95 -32.13 7.29
C ASP A 381 49.56 -30.84 6.54
N GLU A 382 48.28 -30.71 6.17
CA GLU A 382 47.72 -29.49 5.59
C GLU A 382 46.76 -28.77 6.55
N THR A 383 46.55 -27.49 6.27
CA THR A 383 45.53 -26.67 6.92
C THR A 383 44.70 -26.03 5.82
N ILE A 384 43.38 -26.13 5.93
CA ILE A 384 42.46 -25.49 4.99
C ILE A 384 41.50 -24.53 5.68
N ASN A 385 41.07 -23.53 4.92
CA ASN A 385 39.97 -22.67 5.33
C ASN A 385 38.70 -23.13 4.61
N GLY A 386 37.60 -23.22 5.33
CA GLY A 386 36.29 -23.50 4.78
C GLY A 386 35.26 -22.51 5.30
N TRP A 387 34.10 -22.50 4.66
CA TRP A 387 32.95 -21.70 5.04
C TRP A 387 31.75 -22.63 5.24
N TYR A 388 31.36 -22.81 6.49
CA TYR A 388 30.23 -23.66 6.86
C TYR A 388 28.92 -22.90 6.76
N SER A 389 27.92 -23.56 6.18
CA SER A 389 26.67 -22.91 5.78
C SER A 389 25.40 -23.66 6.19
N GLY A 390 25.46 -24.40 7.30
CA GLY A 390 24.34 -25.22 7.79
C GLY A 390 24.34 -26.65 7.23
N GLU A 391 24.90 -26.86 6.03
CA GLU A 391 25.08 -28.18 5.43
C GLU A 391 26.49 -28.75 5.73
N PRO A 392 26.61 -30.07 6.02
CA PRO A 392 27.92 -30.68 6.27
C PRO A 392 28.84 -30.64 5.04
N LEU A 393 30.05 -30.15 5.24
CA LEU A 393 31.10 -30.15 4.22
C LEU A 393 31.85 -31.47 4.28
N THR A 394 31.99 -32.14 3.13
CA THR A 394 32.55 -33.49 3.06
C THR A 394 33.90 -33.48 2.36
N TYR A 395 34.89 -34.08 3.01
CA TYR A 395 36.22 -34.28 2.46
C TYR A 395 36.66 -35.74 2.50
N GLN A 396 37.63 -36.10 1.66
CA GLN A 396 38.21 -37.45 1.61
C GLN A 396 39.66 -37.46 2.08
N LEU A 397 39.95 -38.21 3.14
CA LEU A 397 41.31 -38.44 3.65
C LEU A 397 41.78 -39.85 3.26
N THR A 398 42.88 -39.95 2.52
CA THR A 398 43.50 -41.25 2.17
C THR A 398 44.79 -41.47 2.93
N LEU A 399 44.87 -42.58 3.67
CA LEU A 399 46.06 -43.00 4.41
C LEU A 399 46.75 -44.17 3.71
N THR A 400 48.04 -44.03 3.43
CA THR A 400 48.84 -45.11 2.79
C THR A 400 49.49 -46.05 3.79
N GLU A 401 49.58 -45.64 5.06
CA GLU A 401 50.15 -46.42 6.16
C GLU A 401 49.39 -46.14 7.47
N SER A 402 49.53 -47.03 8.46
CA SER A 402 48.92 -46.86 9.78
C SER A 402 49.43 -45.56 10.42
N SER A 403 48.50 -44.66 10.77
CA SER A 403 48.85 -43.31 11.22
C SER A 403 47.99 -42.90 12.42
N ARG A 404 48.56 -42.11 13.34
CA ARG A 404 47.83 -41.35 14.35
C ARG A 404 47.40 -40.05 13.68
N VAL A 405 46.12 -39.96 13.36
CA VAL A 405 45.50 -38.81 12.71
C VAL A 405 44.93 -37.86 13.76
N THR A 406 45.22 -36.57 13.60
CA THR A 406 44.57 -35.49 14.34
C THR A 406 43.83 -34.61 13.35
N LEU A 407 42.54 -34.39 13.59
CA LEU A 407 41.71 -33.42 12.89
C LEU A 407 41.29 -32.35 13.90
N ALA A 408 41.72 -31.11 13.69
CA ALA A 408 41.33 -29.99 14.53
C ALA A 408 40.52 -28.99 13.70
N MET A 409 39.26 -28.76 14.07
CA MET A 409 38.39 -27.77 13.43
C MET A 409 38.18 -26.59 14.37
N ASN A 410 38.58 -25.40 13.94
CA ASN A 410 38.52 -24.19 14.73
C ASN A 410 37.61 -23.16 14.06
N SER A 411 36.66 -22.59 14.80
CA SER A 411 35.86 -21.46 14.33
C SER A 411 35.57 -20.47 15.47
N THR A 412 35.55 -19.18 15.13
CA THR A 412 35.02 -18.14 16.03
C THR A 412 33.55 -17.84 15.79
N ASP A 413 33.00 -18.35 14.69
CA ASP A 413 31.68 -17.98 14.18
C ASP A 413 30.60 -18.98 14.59
N PHE A 414 30.98 -20.24 14.83
CA PHE A 414 30.06 -21.30 15.25
C PHE A 414 30.75 -22.38 16.09
N ASP A 415 29.93 -23.18 16.79
CA ASP A 415 30.33 -24.37 17.54
C ASP A 415 30.59 -25.53 16.56
N THR A 416 31.81 -26.05 16.51
CA THR A 416 32.25 -26.97 15.45
C THR A 416 31.93 -28.42 15.77
N TYR A 417 31.80 -29.26 14.74
CA TYR A 417 31.54 -30.69 14.87
C TYR A 417 32.24 -31.46 13.75
N LEU A 418 33.08 -32.42 14.11
CA LEU A 418 33.78 -33.29 13.19
C LEU A 418 33.25 -34.73 13.27
N GLU A 419 33.08 -35.35 12.11
CA GLU A 419 32.87 -36.80 11.99
C GLU A 419 33.90 -37.39 11.05
N LEU A 420 34.48 -38.52 11.44
CA LEU A 420 35.32 -39.35 10.60
C LEU A 420 34.70 -40.74 10.48
N TYR A 421 34.47 -41.22 9.26
CA TYR A 421 33.96 -42.56 9.02
C TYR A 421 34.57 -43.19 7.76
N GLY A 422 34.74 -44.51 7.77
CA GLY A 422 35.42 -45.26 6.71
C GLY A 422 36.11 -46.49 7.27
N GLU A 423 36.42 -47.47 6.43
CA GLU A 423 37.15 -48.69 6.83
C GLU A 423 36.60 -49.40 8.09
N GLY A 424 35.28 -49.34 8.31
CA GLY A 424 34.62 -49.98 9.45
C GLY A 424 34.70 -49.23 10.79
N VAL A 425 35.24 -48.01 10.81
CA VAL A 425 35.25 -47.13 11.99
C VAL A 425 34.37 -45.90 11.79
N SER A 426 33.94 -45.32 12.91
CA SER A 426 33.19 -44.07 12.96
C SER A 426 33.50 -43.37 14.29
N TYR A 427 33.96 -42.13 14.20
CA TYR A 427 34.35 -41.29 15.31
C TYR A 427 33.77 -39.89 15.11
N SER A 428 33.48 -39.19 16.20
CA SER A 428 33.07 -37.80 16.15
C SER A 428 33.54 -37.06 17.39
N ASP A 429 33.67 -35.74 17.26
CA ASP A 429 34.04 -34.82 18.33
C ASP A 429 33.50 -33.42 18.04
N ASP A 430 33.10 -32.69 19.08
CA ASP A 430 32.52 -31.34 19.02
C ASP A 430 33.23 -30.33 19.93
N ASP A 431 33.74 -30.76 21.09
CA ASP A 431 34.34 -29.87 22.08
C ASP A 431 35.68 -30.36 22.66
N GLY A 432 36.36 -31.30 21.99
CA GLY A 432 37.64 -31.85 22.42
C GLY A 432 38.82 -30.87 22.34
N GLY A 433 38.66 -29.76 21.62
CA GLY A 433 39.64 -28.69 21.44
C GLY A 433 39.52 -27.55 22.46
N GLN A 434 39.98 -26.36 22.10
CA GLN A 434 39.81 -25.18 22.96
C GLN A 434 38.43 -24.55 22.77
N GLY A 435 37.68 -24.36 23.86
CA GLY A 435 36.36 -23.71 23.78
C GLY A 435 35.31 -24.67 23.20
N THR A 436 34.74 -24.31 22.06
CA THR A 436 33.71 -25.05 21.30
C THR A 436 34.29 -25.61 19.98
N ASN A 437 35.60 -25.88 19.97
CA ASN A 437 36.32 -26.38 18.82
C ASN A 437 36.46 -27.90 18.91
N ALA A 438 36.27 -28.60 17.80
CA ALA A 438 36.36 -30.04 17.69
C ALA A 438 37.82 -30.48 17.50
N LEU A 439 38.21 -31.54 18.19
CA LEU A 439 39.53 -32.16 18.10
C LEU A 439 39.40 -33.69 18.13
N LEU A 440 39.59 -34.30 16.97
CA LEU A 440 39.52 -35.76 16.81
C LEU A 440 40.94 -36.33 16.67
N GLU A 441 41.42 -37.04 17.68
CA GLU A 441 42.69 -37.79 17.66
C GLU A 441 42.43 -39.30 17.59
N GLN A 442 42.75 -39.95 16.47
CA GLN A 442 42.55 -41.40 16.31
C GLN A 442 43.68 -42.11 15.58
N ALA A 443 43.94 -43.35 15.97
CA ALA A 443 44.87 -44.21 15.26
C ALA A 443 44.10 -44.99 14.18
N LEU A 444 44.42 -44.76 12.91
CA LEU A 444 43.71 -45.29 11.74
C LEU A 444 44.62 -46.18 10.88
N LEU A 445 44.04 -47.26 10.36
CA LEU A 445 44.73 -48.17 9.43
C LEU A 445 44.82 -47.51 8.03
N PRO A 446 45.63 -48.05 7.10
CA PRO A 446 45.63 -47.58 5.73
C PRO A 446 44.26 -47.76 5.09
N GLY A 447 43.79 -46.75 4.35
CA GLY A 447 42.48 -46.78 3.71
C GLY A 447 41.95 -45.38 3.40
N THR A 448 40.68 -45.30 3.01
CA THR A 448 40.02 -44.05 2.64
C THR A 448 38.91 -43.74 3.64
N TYR A 449 38.97 -42.54 4.20
CA TYR A 449 38.07 -42.03 5.22
C TYR A 449 37.35 -40.80 4.70
N THR A 450 36.09 -40.66 5.07
CA THR A 450 35.33 -39.44 4.87
C THR A 450 35.38 -38.61 6.14
N VAL A 451 35.74 -37.33 6.00
CA VAL A 451 35.70 -36.33 7.05
C VAL A 451 34.52 -35.40 6.77
N SER A 452 33.58 -35.33 7.70
CA SER A 452 32.44 -34.41 7.64
C SER A 452 32.69 -33.27 8.64
N ALA A 453 32.82 -32.05 8.14
CA ALA A 453 32.95 -30.84 8.93
C ALA A 453 31.63 -30.07 8.92
N ARG A 454 31.07 -29.81 10.10
CA ARG A 454 29.80 -29.08 10.25
C ARG A 454 29.76 -28.33 11.57
N GLY A 455 28.65 -27.63 11.82
CA GLY A 455 28.34 -27.07 13.12
C GLY A 455 27.66 -28.10 14.03
N PHE A 456 27.85 -27.96 15.34
CA PHE A 456 27.09 -28.72 16.34
C PHE A 456 25.59 -28.44 16.22
N SER A 457 25.22 -27.18 15.99
CA SER A 457 23.86 -26.76 15.62
C SER A 457 23.75 -26.45 14.12
N ALA A 458 22.53 -26.60 13.59
CA ALA A 458 22.19 -26.24 12.21
C ALA A 458 22.09 -24.71 11.99
N SER A 459 22.18 -23.90 13.05
CA SER A 459 22.00 -22.45 12.99
C SER A 459 23.32 -21.67 12.87
N GLY A 460 24.46 -22.34 13.03
CA GLY A 460 25.77 -21.71 12.88
C GLY A 460 26.13 -21.57 11.39
N SER A 461 26.84 -20.49 11.05
CA SER A 461 27.55 -20.38 9.78
C SER A 461 28.72 -19.44 9.92
N GLY A 462 29.73 -19.62 9.08
CA GLY A 462 30.92 -18.77 9.07
C GLY A 462 32.17 -19.53 8.68
N MET A 463 33.30 -18.87 8.85
CA MET A 463 34.59 -19.41 8.48
C MET A 463 35.08 -20.41 9.53
N PHE A 464 35.80 -21.43 9.09
CA PHE A 464 36.57 -22.31 9.97
C PHE A 464 37.91 -22.66 9.34
N GLU A 465 38.83 -23.07 10.19
CA GLU A 465 40.10 -23.67 9.83
C GLU A 465 40.05 -25.17 10.18
N LEU A 466 40.44 -26.04 9.25
CA LEU A 466 40.59 -27.48 9.48
C LEU A 466 42.06 -27.87 9.29
N GLU A 467 42.71 -28.22 10.39
CA GLU A 467 44.07 -28.76 10.40
C GLU A 467 44.03 -30.29 10.41
N VAL A 468 44.83 -30.88 9.53
CA VAL A 468 44.94 -32.33 9.35
C VAL A 468 46.40 -32.72 9.58
N SER A 469 46.68 -33.52 10.60
CA SER A 469 48.01 -34.14 10.77
C SER A 469 47.89 -35.66 10.81
N ALA A 470 48.89 -36.35 10.24
CA ALA A 470 48.96 -37.81 10.32
C ALA A 470 50.39 -38.26 10.58
N GLU A 471 50.64 -38.75 11.79
CA GLU A 471 51.95 -39.28 12.16
C GLU A 471 51.97 -40.81 12.03
N PRO A 472 52.89 -41.41 11.26
CA PRO A 472 53.00 -42.85 11.16
C PRO A 472 53.15 -43.50 12.54
N THR A 473 52.37 -44.55 12.80
CA THR A 473 52.38 -45.27 14.07
C THR A 473 52.27 -46.77 13.86
N GLU A 474 52.94 -47.55 14.71
CA GLU A 474 52.82 -49.00 14.67
C GLU A 474 51.47 -49.43 15.27
N MET A 475 50.51 -49.72 14.40
CA MET A 475 49.29 -50.44 14.76
C MET A 475 49.29 -51.85 14.17
N GLN A 476 49.02 -52.83 15.02
CA GLN A 476 48.66 -54.16 14.54
C GLN A 476 47.15 -54.20 14.29
N PRO A 477 46.68 -54.71 13.14
CA PRO A 477 45.26 -54.97 12.97
C PRO A 477 44.81 -56.00 14.01
N ASP A 478 43.75 -55.71 14.75
CA ASP A 478 43.10 -56.71 15.60
C ASP A 478 42.58 -57.84 14.69
N THR A 479 43.15 -59.04 14.86
CA THR A 479 42.87 -60.25 14.06
C THR A 479 41.55 -60.91 14.38
#